data_AF-A0A9D5S6N6-F1
#
_entry.id   AF-A0A9D5S6N6-F1
#
_cell.length_a   1.000
_cell.length_b   1.000
_cell.length_c   1.000
_cell.angle_alpha   90.00
_cell.angle_beta   90.00
_cell.angle_gamma   90.00
#
_symmetry.space_group_name_H-M   'P 1'
#
loop_
_entity.id
_entity.type
_entity.pdbx_description
1 polymer ?
#
loop_
_entity_poly.entity_id
_entity_poly.type
_entity_poly.pdbx_seq_one_letter_code
_entity_poly.pdbx_strand_id
1 'polypeptide(L)'
;MKIDLEAYNEHYHQGGKFIDNWQEGIKLLPFNSNPASAYDKKCGLHGTTGEFFRLWDNDGTKPIEDFEKSAVEPVKEYLVNQKQMPTTQVPEFVRMMRDIMFVNGNLNITDSAFIKYLPLVPNDERISMKDRKKYNDGQRKLANYLYSMLSDEMQISGHSNTPNLFSKILQEALTPFCGFSDDSKERDYIVLPYIKKSFEEDLCWMLEQEESVKVKYLHLLLHFYACYAVTQAIVRITAKDKQSEDEPAPFYFILNSERASVNHDAVARGWSYQIPKSSLDKLYGKSQALDILNSVLGSNVGFYNNIRKVLYQTDFEDNRELCNKLLSKYQEEKREVFNRRSSESGSIEEIEIDVHSYDEFISTLELLCTGLQSPSYISRMRKKVIDLLSVRFLQSRRGNFVLVLDNEMLTFLVALFTKSKKTKLENLYKLFNKYGIYFNRGSRLAIEEYLLKLNLLDRKSDSGEAQYVTVIL
;
A
#
# COMPACT_ATOMS: atom_id res chain seq x y z
N MET A 1 -4.07 32.76 2.52
CA MET A 1 -4.15 31.65 3.47
C MET A 1 -3.41 32.02 4.74
N LYS A 2 -4.08 31.95 5.89
CA LYS A 2 -3.44 32.16 7.21
C LYS A 2 -3.20 30.82 7.88
N ILE A 3 -2.12 30.70 8.64
CA ILE A 3 -1.84 29.51 9.46
C ILE A 3 -2.88 29.40 10.57
N ASP A 4 -3.55 28.27 10.65
CA ASP A 4 -4.57 28.01 11.67
C ASP A 4 -3.97 27.31 12.90
N LEU A 5 -3.75 28.08 13.97
CA LEU A 5 -3.25 27.56 15.25
C LEU A 5 -4.34 26.86 16.07
N GLU A 6 -5.62 27.12 15.79
CA GLU A 6 -6.73 26.42 16.45
C GLU A 6 -6.80 24.99 15.93
N ALA A 7 -6.71 24.82 14.61
CA ALA A 7 -6.61 23.49 13.98
C ALA A 7 -5.44 22.66 14.54
N TYR A 8 -4.27 23.26 14.77
CA TYR A 8 -3.17 22.57 15.45
C TYR A 8 -3.58 22.04 16.84
N ASN A 9 -4.30 22.83 17.62
CA ASN A 9 -4.73 22.41 18.96
C ASN A 9 -5.79 21.30 18.90
N GLU A 10 -6.70 21.37 17.95
CA GLU A 10 -7.73 20.34 17.77
C GLU A 10 -7.11 18.97 17.43
N HIS A 11 -6.07 18.96 16.59
CA HIS A 11 -5.45 17.72 16.13
C HIS A 11 -4.39 17.18 17.09
N TYR A 12 -3.72 18.04 17.87
CA TYR A 12 -2.58 17.65 18.71
C TYR A 12 -2.79 17.85 20.22
N HIS A 13 -3.98 18.27 20.67
CA HIS A 13 -4.29 18.37 22.09
C HIS A 13 -5.59 17.66 22.44
N GLN A 14 -5.56 16.88 23.53
CA GLN A 14 -6.75 16.28 24.11
C GLN A 14 -6.79 16.56 25.61
N GLY A 15 -7.89 17.18 26.07
CA GLY A 15 -8.03 17.62 27.45
C GLY A 15 -6.95 18.62 27.89
N GLY A 16 -6.50 19.48 26.97
CA GLY A 16 -5.46 20.49 27.22
C GLY A 16 -4.03 19.93 27.30
N LYS A 17 -3.82 18.64 27.00
CA LYS A 17 -2.49 18.01 26.97
C LYS A 17 -2.09 17.71 25.54
N PHE A 18 -0.83 18.01 25.21
CA PHE A 18 -0.24 17.62 23.95
C PHE A 18 -0.25 16.09 23.79
N ILE A 19 -0.74 15.62 22.65
CA ILE A 19 -0.73 14.23 22.22
C ILE A 19 0.03 14.10 20.91
N ASP A 20 0.89 13.09 20.85
CA ASP A 20 1.74 12.81 19.70
C ASP A 20 0.96 12.02 18.66
N ASN A 21 -0.08 12.67 18.12
CA ASN A 21 -0.93 12.08 17.10
C ASN A 21 -0.18 11.91 15.78
N TRP A 22 -0.66 10.95 14.99
CA TRP A 22 -0.02 10.50 13.76
C TRP A 22 -1.04 10.38 12.65
N GLN A 23 -0.88 11.18 11.60
CA GLN A 23 -1.74 11.17 10.41
C GLN A 23 -3.19 11.60 10.70
N GLU A 24 -3.38 12.68 11.47
CA GLU A 24 -4.69 13.26 11.74
C GLU A 24 -5.10 14.29 10.67
N GLY A 25 -4.17 15.16 10.27
CA GLY A 25 -4.39 16.15 9.20
C GLY A 25 -4.21 15.58 7.79
N ILE A 26 -3.40 14.51 7.66
CA ILE A 26 -3.21 13.76 6.40
C ILE A 26 -2.79 12.32 6.67
N LYS A 27 -3.43 11.35 5.99
CA LYS A 27 -2.96 9.95 6.00
C LYS A 27 -2.17 9.62 4.75
N LEU A 28 -0.86 9.36 4.95
CA LEU A 28 0.09 9.12 3.86
C LEU A 28 0.54 7.67 3.78
N LEU A 29 0.67 7.01 4.93
CA LEU A 29 1.20 5.65 5.01
C LEU A 29 0.22 4.73 5.73
N PRO A 30 0.07 3.46 5.29
CA PRO A 30 -0.85 2.48 5.88
C PRO A 30 -0.32 1.88 7.20
N PHE A 31 0.28 2.70 8.07
CA PHE A 31 0.95 2.27 9.29
C PHE A 31 0.47 3.04 10.51
N ASN A 32 0.41 2.36 11.67
CA ASN A 32 0.26 3.05 12.96
C ASN A 32 1.61 3.38 13.58
N SER A 33 1.64 4.38 14.46
CA SER A 33 2.74 4.63 15.39
C SER A 33 2.90 3.51 16.46
N ASN A 34 1.82 2.78 16.75
CA ASN A 34 1.75 1.76 17.80
C ASN A 34 2.10 0.32 17.31
N PRO A 35 2.48 -0.59 18.24
CA PRO A 35 2.79 -1.99 17.92
C PRO A 35 1.55 -2.90 17.82
N ALA A 36 0.34 -2.33 17.83
CA ALA A 36 -0.92 -3.08 17.78
C ALA A 36 -1.30 -3.53 16.35
N SER A 37 -0.47 -3.19 15.37
CA SER A 37 -0.66 -3.45 13.94
C SER A 37 0.60 -4.05 13.35
N ALA A 38 0.46 -5.11 12.55
CA ALA A 38 1.56 -5.79 11.89
C ALA A 38 1.13 -6.26 10.49
N TYR A 39 2.10 -6.34 9.58
CA TYR A 39 1.96 -6.95 8.28
C TYR A 39 3.32 -7.50 7.88
N ASP A 40 3.43 -8.82 7.72
CA ASP A 40 4.69 -9.51 7.41
C ASP A 40 4.41 -10.77 6.59
N LYS A 41 5.45 -11.55 6.27
CA LYS A 41 5.34 -12.78 5.47
C LYS A 41 4.30 -13.79 5.97
N LYS A 42 3.97 -13.79 7.27
CA LYS A 42 3.07 -14.78 7.89
C LYS A 42 1.59 -14.48 7.64
N CYS A 43 1.20 -13.24 7.39
CA CYS A 43 -0.21 -12.92 7.15
C CYS A 43 -0.67 -13.20 5.72
N GLY A 44 0.27 -13.36 4.78
CA GLY A 44 -0.04 -13.58 3.36
C GLY A 44 -0.58 -12.34 2.66
N LEU A 45 -0.97 -12.52 1.38
CA LEU A 45 -1.48 -11.43 0.53
C LEU A 45 -3.01 -11.43 0.40
N HIS A 46 -3.62 -12.62 0.49
CA HIS A 46 -5.04 -12.83 0.22
C HIS A 46 -5.99 -12.08 1.15
N GLY A 47 -5.63 -11.86 2.42
CA GLY A 47 -6.49 -11.15 3.35
C GLY A 47 -6.67 -9.68 3.01
N THR A 48 -5.57 -8.99 2.66
CA THR A 48 -5.62 -7.63 2.11
C THR A 48 -6.43 -7.59 0.81
N THR A 49 -6.28 -8.57 -0.07
CA THR A 49 -7.06 -8.66 -1.32
C THR A 49 -8.56 -8.79 -1.03
N GLY A 50 -8.97 -9.72 -0.16
CA GLY A 50 -10.38 -9.87 0.19
C GLY A 50 -10.96 -8.63 0.83
N GLU A 51 -10.21 -7.96 1.71
CA GLU A 51 -10.67 -6.71 2.33
C GLU A 51 -10.80 -5.58 1.32
N PHE A 52 -9.88 -5.45 0.38
CA PHE A 52 -9.98 -4.45 -0.69
C PHE A 52 -11.29 -4.61 -1.46
N PHE A 53 -11.65 -5.82 -1.87
CA PHE A 53 -12.92 -6.07 -2.58
C PHE A 53 -14.15 -5.90 -1.69
N ARG A 54 -14.08 -6.16 -0.38
CA ARG A 54 -15.16 -5.81 0.56
C ARG A 54 -15.35 -4.31 0.74
N LEU A 55 -14.26 -3.54 0.73
CA LEU A 55 -14.32 -2.08 0.75
C LEU A 55 -14.91 -1.54 -0.56
N TRP A 56 -14.55 -2.17 -1.67
CA TRP A 56 -15.02 -1.78 -3.01
C TRP A 56 -16.51 -2.07 -3.22
N ASP A 57 -16.96 -3.30 -2.96
CA ASP A 57 -18.37 -3.67 -3.15
C ASP A 57 -19.30 -2.97 -2.13
N ASN A 58 -18.80 -2.71 -0.92
CA ASN A 58 -19.51 -2.05 0.19
C ASN A 58 -20.94 -2.59 0.46
N ASP A 59 -21.14 -3.89 0.25
CA ASP A 59 -22.45 -4.58 0.32
C ASP A 59 -22.69 -5.29 1.68
N GLY A 60 -21.89 -4.95 2.69
CA GLY A 60 -21.95 -5.59 4.01
C GLY A 60 -21.39 -7.01 4.08
N THR A 61 -20.77 -7.54 3.01
CA THR A 61 -20.15 -8.86 2.99
C THR A 61 -19.14 -9.04 4.11
N LYS A 62 -19.22 -10.19 4.79
CA LYS A 62 -18.28 -10.60 5.84
C LYS A 62 -17.32 -11.69 5.32
N PRO A 63 -16.07 -11.75 5.82
CA PRO A 63 -15.17 -12.85 5.51
C PRO A 63 -15.71 -14.18 6.04
N ILE A 64 -15.42 -15.27 5.32
CA ILE A 64 -15.68 -16.65 5.77
C ILE A 64 -14.55 -17.06 6.72
N GLU A 65 -14.78 -16.94 8.02
CA GLU A 65 -13.82 -17.34 9.07
C GLU A 65 -13.99 -18.81 9.48
N ASP A 66 -15.25 -19.25 9.61
CA ASP A 66 -15.67 -20.62 9.87
C ASP A 66 -16.51 -21.09 8.68
N PHE A 67 -16.02 -22.07 7.92
CA PHE A 67 -16.69 -22.49 6.68
C PHE A 67 -18.10 -23.05 6.93
N GLU A 68 -18.32 -23.73 8.06
CA GLU A 68 -19.63 -24.30 8.37
C GLU A 68 -20.63 -23.21 8.72
N LYS A 69 -20.26 -22.32 9.66
CA LYS A 69 -21.18 -21.28 10.14
C LYS A 69 -21.34 -20.11 9.17
N SER A 70 -20.25 -19.71 8.51
CA SER A 70 -20.23 -18.51 7.67
C SER A 70 -20.56 -18.79 6.21
N ALA A 71 -20.57 -20.06 5.78
CA ALA A 71 -20.84 -20.41 4.38
C ALA A 71 -21.93 -21.50 4.24
N VAL A 72 -21.76 -22.66 4.88
CA VAL A 72 -22.69 -23.79 4.71
C VAL A 72 -24.09 -23.49 5.27
N GLU A 73 -24.17 -22.97 6.49
CA GLU A 73 -25.45 -22.64 7.14
C GLU A 73 -26.27 -21.60 6.33
N PRO A 74 -25.70 -20.43 5.94
CA PRO A 74 -26.41 -19.45 5.10
C PRO A 74 -26.88 -20.02 3.76
N VAL A 75 -26.03 -20.80 3.08
CA VAL A 75 -26.38 -21.41 1.78
C VAL A 75 -27.51 -22.43 1.95
N LYS A 76 -27.48 -23.24 3.00
CA LYS A 76 -28.55 -24.20 3.30
C LYS A 76 -29.86 -23.47 3.59
N GLU A 77 -29.82 -22.41 4.39
CA GLU A 77 -31.00 -21.61 4.71
C GLU A 77 -31.58 -20.96 3.45
N TYR A 78 -30.73 -20.39 2.60
CA TYR A 78 -31.13 -19.79 1.33
C TYR A 78 -31.83 -20.79 0.39
N LEU A 79 -31.23 -21.97 0.20
CA LEU A 79 -31.76 -23.00 -0.70
C LEU A 79 -33.10 -23.54 -0.23
N VAL A 80 -33.27 -23.74 1.08
CA VAL A 80 -34.52 -24.27 1.65
C VAL A 80 -35.59 -23.19 1.69
N ASN A 81 -35.29 -22.02 2.26
CA ASN A 81 -36.30 -21.01 2.58
C ASN A 81 -36.65 -20.11 1.38
N GLN A 82 -35.66 -19.72 0.57
CA GLN A 82 -35.88 -18.77 -0.52
C GLN A 82 -36.07 -19.46 -1.88
N LYS A 83 -35.28 -20.50 -2.18
CA LYS A 83 -35.38 -21.23 -3.46
C LYS A 83 -36.28 -22.46 -3.42
N GLN A 84 -36.78 -22.84 -2.24
CA GLN A 84 -37.68 -24.00 -2.05
C GLN A 84 -37.13 -25.29 -2.66
N MET A 85 -35.79 -25.46 -2.61
CA MET A 85 -35.14 -26.67 -3.12
C MET A 85 -35.56 -27.88 -2.29
N PRO A 86 -35.83 -29.05 -2.92
CA PRO A 86 -36.16 -30.27 -2.19
C PRO A 86 -35.08 -30.62 -1.14
N THR A 87 -35.50 -30.95 0.08
CA THR A 87 -34.59 -31.22 1.20
C THR A 87 -33.63 -32.39 0.94
N THR A 88 -33.94 -33.26 -0.01
CA THR A 88 -33.08 -34.36 -0.47
C THR A 88 -31.92 -33.90 -1.35
N GLN A 89 -32.06 -32.78 -2.08
CA GLN A 89 -31.05 -32.25 -3.01
C GLN A 89 -30.10 -31.25 -2.35
N VAL A 90 -30.55 -30.57 -1.29
CA VAL A 90 -29.73 -29.58 -0.56
C VAL A 90 -28.40 -30.18 -0.05
N PRO A 91 -28.36 -31.40 0.54
CA PRO A 91 -27.09 -32.01 0.96
C PRO A 91 -26.12 -32.26 -0.21
N GLU A 92 -26.62 -32.56 -1.41
CA GLU A 92 -25.77 -32.78 -2.59
C GLU A 92 -25.13 -31.47 -3.05
N PHE A 93 -25.90 -30.36 -3.06
CA PHE A 93 -25.37 -29.04 -3.36
C PHE A 93 -24.31 -28.61 -2.35
N VAL A 94 -24.58 -28.79 -1.05
CA VAL A 94 -23.62 -28.46 0.03
C VAL A 94 -22.35 -29.30 -0.09
N ARG A 95 -22.45 -30.58 -0.46
CA ARG A 95 -21.27 -31.43 -0.72
C ARG A 95 -20.43 -30.86 -1.87
N MET A 96 -21.07 -30.52 -2.99
CA MET A 96 -20.39 -29.89 -4.13
C MET A 96 -19.71 -28.57 -3.75
N MET A 97 -20.40 -27.74 -2.96
CA MET A 97 -19.83 -26.49 -2.44
C MET A 97 -18.60 -26.74 -1.57
N ARG A 98 -18.63 -27.69 -0.65
CA ARG A 98 -17.46 -28.08 0.16
C ARG A 98 -16.30 -28.53 -0.72
N ASP A 99 -16.56 -29.42 -1.68
CA ASP A 99 -15.51 -29.97 -2.56
C ASP A 99 -14.83 -28.90 -3.43
N ILE A 100 -15.58 -27.87 -3.85
CA ILE A 100 -15.07 -26.79 -4.72
C ILE A 100 -14.39 -25.69 -3.89
N MET A 101 -15.07 -25.21 -2.84
CA MET A 101 -14.67 -23.99 -2.12
C MET A 101 -13.80 -24.26 -0.89
N PHE A 102 -13.72 -25.50 -0.40
CA PHE A 102 -12.98 -25.79 0.84
C PHE A 102 -11.98 -26.93 0.63
N VAL A 103 -10.75 -26.56 0.29
CA VAL A 103 -9.67 -27.50 -0.05
C VAL A 103 -8.58 -27.41 1.00
N ASN A 104 -8.21 -28.55 1.59
CA ASN A 104 -7.14 -28.64 2.60
C ASN A 104 -7.29 -27.65 3.76
N GLY A 105 -8.52 -27.46 4.26
CA GLY A 105 -8.81 -26.56 5.38
C GLY A 105 -8.83 -25.07 5.05
N ASN A 106 -8.68 -24.70 3.77
CA ASN A 106 -8.64 -23.31 3.32
C ASN A 106 -9.71 -23.03 2.26
N LEU A 107 -10.13 -21.77 2.20
CA LEU A 107 -11.04 -21.29 1.17
C LEU A 107 -10.32 -21.31 -0.19
N ASN A 108 -10.85 -22.07 -1.13
CA ASN A 108 -10.40 -22.13 -2.51
C ASN A 108 -11.28 -21.21 -3.36
N ILE A 109 -10.67 -20.17 -3.93
CA ILE A 109 -11.37 -19.20 -4.78
C ILE A 109 -11.18 -19.64 -6.23
N THR A 110 -12.28 -19.96 -6.91
CA THR A 110 -12.27 -20.35 -8.33
C THR A 110 -12.78 -19.24 -9.25
N ASP A 111 -13.39 -18.20 -8.68
CA ASP A 111 -14.05 -17.10 -9.37
C ASP A 111 -13.80 -15.82 -8.59
N SER A 112 -13.47 -14.74 -9.29
CA SER A 112 -13.15 -13.43 -8.71
C SER A 112 -14.28 -12.86 -7.85
N ALA A 113 -15.52 -13.23 -8.15
CA ALA A 113 -16.71 -12.98 -7.35
C ALA A 113 -16.56 -13.35 -5.85
N PHE A 114 -15.77 -14.38 -5.55
CA PHE A 114 -15.63 -14.89 -4.19
C PHE A 114 -14.44 -14.33 -3.42
N ILE A 115 -13.61 -13.49 -4.05
CA ILE A 115 -12.43 -12.91 -3.41
C ILE A 115 -12.80 -12.12 -2.15
N LYS A 116 -13.93 -11.41 -2.16
CA LYS A 116 -14.43 -10.65 -1.00
C LYS A 116 -14.75 -11.51 0.23
N TYR A 117 -14.90 -12.82 0.09
CA TYR A 117 -15.13 -13.72 1.22
C TYR A 117 -13.84 -14.23 1.86
N LEU A 118 -12.65 -13.94 1.29
CA LEU A 118 -11.38 -14.37 1.84
C LEU A 118 -11.19 -13.85 3.28
N PRO A 119 -10.80 -14.72 4.23
CA PRO A 119 -10.49 -14.28 5.59
C PRO A 119 -9.27 -13.36 5.60
N LEU A 120 -9.25 -12.40 6.53
CA LEU A 120 -8.11 -11.50 6.71
C LEU A 120 -6.85 -12.28 7.06
N VAL A 121 -6.90 -13.21 8.01
CA VAL A 121 -5.74 -14.00 8.39
C VAL A 121 -6.01 -15.46 8.05
N PRO A 122 -5.07 -16.18 7.41
CA PRO A 122 -5.22 -17.60 7.14
C PRO A 122 -5.54 -18.40 8.42
N ASN A 123 -6.31 -19.47 8.27
CA ASN A 123 -6.55 -20.42 9.36
C ASN A 123 -5.34 -21.33 9.56
N ASP A 124 -4.25 -20.73 10.05
CA ASP A 124 -3.01 -21.40 10.42
C ASP A 124 -2.88 -21.42 11.95
N GLU A 125 -2.88 -22.62 12.53
CA GLU A 125 -2.74 -22.85 13.98
C GLU A 125 -1.43 -22.31 14.56
N ARG A 126 -0.41 -22.07 13.71
CA ARG A 126 0.88 -21.51 14.12
C ARG A 126 0.80 -20.01 14.39
N ILE A 127 -0.28 -19.33 14.02
CA ILE A 127 -0.47 -17.90 14.25
C ILE A 127 -1.22 -17.70 15.57
N SER A 128 -0.56 -17.05 16.52
CA SER A 128 -1.17 -16.75 17.83
C SER A 128 -2.39 -15.82 17.70
N MET A 129 -3.35 -15.92 18.62
CA MET A 129 -4.52 -15.02 18.67
C MET A 129 -4.13 -13.53 18.75
N LYS A 130 -3.02 -13.23 19.45
CA LYS A 130 -2.49 -11.86 19.54
C LYS A 130 -1.98 -11.36 18.19
N ASP A 131 -1.31 -12.20 17.43
CA ASP A 131 -0.80 -11.84 16.10
C ASP A 131 -1.92 -11.75 15.08
N ARG A 132 -2.96 -12.61 15.16
CA ARG A 132 -4.18 -12.50 14.35
C ARG A 132 -4.81 -11.10 14.46
N LYS A 133 -4.98 -10.58 15.68
CA LYS A 133 -5.53 -9.23 15.88
C LYS A 133 -4.66 -8.14 15.23
N LYS A 134 -3.33 -8.25 15.34
CA LYS A 134 -2.40 -7.29 14.73
C LYS A 134 -2.42 -7.35 13.20
N TYR A 135 -2.47 -8.55 12.64
CA TYR A 135 -2.56 -8.76 11.20
C TYR A 135 -3.90 -8.30 10.63
N ASN A 136 -5.00 -8.46 11.38
CA ASN A 136 -6.30 -7.90 11.01
C ASN A 136 -6.22 -6.38 10.86
N ASP A 137 -5.66 -5.66 11.84
CA ASP A 137 -5.52 -4.20 11.75
C ASP A 137 -4.59 -3.78 10.60
N GLY A 138 -3.44 -4.44 10.44
CA GLY A 138 -2.47 -4.11 9.39
C GLY A 138 -3.00 -4.34 7.97
N GLN A 139 -3.67 -5.47 7.75
CA GLN A 139 -4.25 -5.80 6.44
C GLN A 139 -5.42 -4.89 6.07
N ARG A 140 -6.28 -4.53 7.04
CA ARG A 140 -7.35 -3.54 6.82
C ARG A 140 -6.81 -2.17 6.41
N LYS A 141 -5.71 -1.74 7.01
CA LYS A 141 -5.06 -0.47 6.64
C LYS A 141 -4.48 -0.48 5.25
N LEU A 142 -3.80 -1.56 4.88
CA LEU A 142 -3.29 -1.74 3.52
C LEU A 142 -4.42 -1.81 2.49
N ALA A 143 -5.53 -2.48 2.82
CA ALA A 143 -6.70 -2.53 1.96
C ALA A 143 -7.34 -1.16 1.79
N ASN A 144 -7.49 -0.37 2.86
CA ASN A 144 -8.01 0.99 2.76
C ASN A 144 -7.07 1.93 1.98
N TYR A 145 -5.76 1.74 2.13
CA TYR A 145 -4.77 2.48 1.35
C TYR A 145 -4.86 2.20 -0.15
N LEU A 146 -5.04 0.93 -0.52
CA LEU A 146 -5.31 0.53 -1.92
C LEU A 146 -6.66 1.05 -2.41
N TYR A 147 -7.70 0.96 -1.58
CA TYR A 147 -9.04 1.47 -1.88
C TYR A 147 -9.02 2.99 -2.15
N SER A 148 -8.17 3.74 -1.43
CA SER A 148 -7.97 5.18 -1.63
C SER A 148 -7.31 5.54 -2.96
N MET A 149 -6.82 4.55 -3.73
CA MET A 149 -6.29 4.73 -5.08
C MET A 149 -7.39 4.73 -6.16
N LEU A 150 -8.60 4.25 -5.86
CA LEU A 150 -9.74 4.26 -6.79
C LEU A 150 -10.35 5.67 -6.92
N SER A 151 -10.74 6.04 -8.13
CA SER A 151 -11.61 7.19 -8.42
C SER A 151 -13.07 6.92 -8.06
N ASP A 152 -13.86 7.99 -8.03
CA ASP A 152 -15.31 7.94 -7.83
C ASP A 152 -16.03 7.10 -8.91
N GLU A 153 -15.54 7.12 -10.16
CA GLU A 153 -16.17 6.39 -11.27
C GLU A 153 -16.04 4.88 -11.09
N MET A 154 -14.84 4.39 -10.75
CA MET A 154 -14.60 2.96 -10.52
C MET A 154 -15.30 2.43 -9.28
N GLN A 155 -15.59 3.27 -8.29
CA GLN A 155 -16.32 2.85 -7.08
C GLN A 155 -17.74 2.35 -7.38
N ILE A 156 -18.40 2.96 -8.37
CA ILE A 156 -19.79 2.66 -8.71
C ILE A 156 -19.90 1.36 -9.53
N SER A 157 -18.83 0.96 -10.23
CA SER A 157 -18.82 -0.19 -11.15
C SER A 157 -18.55 -1.54 -10.47
N GLY A 158 -19.03 -1.75 -9.24
CA GLY A 158 -18.90 -3.02 -8.51
C GLY A 158 -19.23 -4.24 -9.40
N HIS A 159 -18.58 -5.38 -9.10
CA HIS A 159 -18.36 -6.47 -10.05
C HIS A 159 -19.56 -6.95 -10.90
N SER A 160 -19.19 -7.36 -12.12
CA SER A 160 -20.01 -7.92 -13.20
C SER A 160 -20.73 -9.23 -12.86
N ASN A 161 -21.91 -9.40 -13.47
CA ASN A 161 -22.74 -10.61 -13.52
C ASN A 161 -21.92 -11.91 -13.62
N THR A 162 -22.10 -12.83 -12.65
CA THR A 162 -21.54 -14.19 -12.76
C THR A 162 -22.32 -15.00 -13.80
N PRO A 163 -21.67 -15.59 -14.82
CA PRO A 163 -22.37 -16.35 -15.85
C PRO A 163 -22.82 -17.74 -15.37
N ASN A 164 -22.12 -18.34 -14.39
CA ASN A 164 -22.45 -19.68 -13.89
C ASN A 164 -23.53 -19.63 -12.80
N LEU A 165 -24.57 -20.45 -12.96
CA LEU A 165 -25.66 -20.63 -11.99
C LEU A 165 -25.16 -21.00 -10.59
N PHE A 166 -24.13 -21.86 -10.48
CA PHE A 166 -23.56 -22.23 -9.18
C PHE A 166 -22.98 -21.00 -8.46
N SER A 167 -22.16 -20.21 -9.15
CA SER A 167 -21.59 -18.98 -8.58
C SER A 167 -22.68 -17.99 -8.19
N LYS A 168 -23.69 -17.83 -9.04
CA LYS A 168 -24.82 -16.93 -8.80
C LYS A 168 -25.61 -17.31 -7.55
N ILE A 169 -25.95 -18.59 -7.38
CA ILE A 169 -26.67 -19.08 -6.19
C ILE A 169 -25.86 -18.78 -4.93
N LEU A 170 -24.55 -19.04 -4.95
CA LEU A 170 -23.69 -18.77 -3.80
C LEU A 170 -23.56 -17.29 -3.50
N GLN A 171 -23.40 -16.43 -4.50
CA GLN A 171 -23.39 -14.98 -4.30
C GLN A 171 -24.69 -14.50 -3.66
N GLU A 172 -25.85 -14.91 -4.19
CA GLU A 172 -27.16 -14.53 -3.64
C GLU A 172 -27.35 -15.05 -2.21
N ALA A 173 -26.79 -16.22 -1.88
CA ALA A 173 -26.89 -16.81 -0.54
C ALA A 173 -25.96 -16.17 0.50
N LEU A 174 -24.75 -15.79 0.08
CA LEU A 174 -23.68 -15.33 0.97
C LEU A 174 -23.64 -13.79 1.10
N THR A 175 -24.18 -13.07 0.12
CA THR A 175 -24.32 -11.62 0.20
C THR A 175 -25.55 -11.30 1.04
N PRO A 176 -25.45 -10.46 2.10
CA PRO A 176 -26.60 -10.08 2.88
C PRO A 176 -27.70 -9.46 2.00
N PHE A 177 -28.96 -9.89 2.15
CA PHE A 177 -30.12 -9.27 1.48
C PHE A 177 -30.40 -7.82 1.92
N CYS A 178 -29.75 -7.37 2.99
CA CYS A 178 -29.96 -6.06 3.59
C CYS A 178 -28.67 -5.25 3.62
N GLY A 179 -28.68 -4.16 2.84
CA GLY A 179 -27.94 -2.94 3.15
C GLY A 179 -26.67 -2.75 2.32
N PHE A 180 -26.81 -2.14 1.14
CA PHE A 180 -25.84 -1.11 0.78
C PHE A 180 -25.80 -0.15 1.97
N SER A 181 -24.67 -0.06 2.66
CA SER A 181 -24.45 1.10 3.52
C SER A 181 -24.33 2.30 2.58
N ASP A 182 -25.30 3.21 2.61
CA ASP A 182 -25.28 4.47 1.85
C ASP A 182 -24.06 5.34 2.21
N ASP A 183 -23.39 5.03 3.34
CA ASP A 183 -22.09 5.58 3.66
C ASP A 183 -21.02 4.87 2.80
N SER A 184 -20.62 5.52 1.71
CA SER A 184 -19.36 5.21 1.04
C SER A 184 -18.24 5.27 2.08
N LYS A 185 -17.44 4.19 2.17
CA LYS A 185 -16.32 4.20 3.11
C LYS A 185 -15.34 5.30 2.72
N GLU A 186 -14.92 6.09 3.69
CA GLU A 186 -14.04 7.23 3.45
C GLU A 186 -12.69 6.75 2.87
N ARG A 187 -12.28 7.38 1.76
CA ARG A 187 -10.95 7.21 1.18
C ARG A 187 -9.98 8.09 1.94
N ASP A 188 -9.47 7.55 3.04
CA ASP A 188 -8.77 8.40 3.99
C ASP A 188 -7.35 8.78 3.54
N TYR A 189 -6.76 8.09 2.56
CA TYR A 189 -5.34 8.23 2.25
C TYR A 189 -5.05 9.09 1.01
N ILE A 190 -4.06 9.97 1.15
CA ILE A 190 -3.50 10.71 0.02
C ILE A 190 -2.41 9.89 -0.65
N VAL A 191 -2.62 9.60 -1.94
CA VAL A 191 -1.69 8.86 -2.80
C VAL A 191 -1.31 9.76 -3.97
N LEU A 192 -0.07 9.65 -4.43
CA LEU A 192 0.45 10.43 -5.55
C LEU A 192 -0.42 10.26 -6.81
N PRO A 193 -0.79 11.35 -7.52
CA PRO A 193 -1.77 11.28 -8.61
C PRO A 193 -1.40 10.31 -9.75
N TYR A 194 -0.14 10.27 -10.15
CA TYR A 194 0.31 9.36 -11.21
C TYR A 194 0.14 7.88 -10.81
N ILE A 195 0.26 7.55 -9.53
CA ILE A 195 0.07 6.18 -9.03
C ILE A 195 -1.41 5.80 -9.08
N LYS A 196 -2.32 6.71 -8.69
CA LYS A 196 -3.76 6.47 -8.79
C LYS A 196 -4.15 6.17 -10.25
N LYS A 197 -3.70 7.01 -11.18
CA LYS A 197 -3.95 6.82 -12.61
C LYS A 197 -3.43 5.47 -13.12
N SER A 198 -2.18 5.12 -12.82
CA SER A 198 -1.63 3.82 -13.23
C SER A 198 -2.38 2.66 -12.60
N PHE A 199 -2.77 2.77 -11.32
CA PHE A 199 -3.51 1.74 -10.60
C PHE A 199 -4.83 1.40 -11.29
N GLU A 200 -5.58 2.41 -11.71
CA GLU A 200 -6.86 2.23 -12.39
C GLU A 200 -6.68 1.60 -13.77
N GLU A 201 -5.77 2.12 -14.58
CA GLU A 201 -5.47 1.55 -15.91
C GLU A 201 -5.00 0.08 -15.82
N ASP A 202 -4.28 -0.26 -14.76
CA ASP A 202 -3.78 -1.61 -14.48
C ASP A 202 -4.85 -2.52 -13.90
N LEU A 203 -5.70 -2.02 -13.01
CA LEU A 203 -6.81 -2.76 -12.42
C LEU A 203 -7.90 -3.05 -13.45
N CYS A 204 -8.30 -2.09 -14.27
CA CYS A 204 -9.24 -2.30 -15.38
C CYS A 204 -8.76 -3.42 -16.30
N TRP A 205 -7.51 -3.33 -16.76
CA TRP A 205 -6.92 -4.36 -17.60
C TRP A 205 -6.91 -5.74 -16.92
N MET A 206 -6.63 -5.79 -15.61
CA MET A 206 -6.62 -7.02 -14.83
C MET A 206 -8.02 -7.63 -14.72
N LEU A 207 -9.06 -6.80 -14.55
CA LEU A 207 -10.45 -7.24 -14.43
C LEU A 207 -11.06 -7.71 -15.76
N GLU A 208 -10.51 -7.27 -16.89
CA GLU A 208 -10.85 -7.76 -18.24
C GLU A 208 -10.28 -9.16 -18.54
N GLN A 209 -9.36 -9.68 -17.72
CA GLN A 209 -8.77 -11.00 -17.93
C GLN A 209 -9.73 -12.14 -17.56
N GLU A 210 -9.40 -13.36 -17.99
CA GLU A 210 -10.12 -14.58 -17.62
C GLU A 210 -10.11 -14.81 -16.09
N GLU A 211 -11.13 -15.49 -15.56
CA GLU A 211 -11.26 -15.75 -14.11
C GLU A 211 -10.02 -16.42 -13.49
N SER A 212 -9.43 -17.38 -14.21
CA SER A 212 -8.22 -18.10 -13.78
C SER A 212 -7.05 -17.13 -13.54
N VAL A 213 -6.88 -16.15 -14.42
CA VAL A 213 -5.85 -15.11 -14.35
C VAL A 213 -6.17 -14.14 -13.20
N LYS A 214 -7.42 -13.70 -13.08
CA LYS A 214 -7.89 -12.83 -11.99
C LYS A 214 -7.60 -13.41 -10.61
N VAL A 215 -8.08 -14.62 -10.36
CA VAL A 215 -7.86 -15.34 -9.11
C VAL A 215 -6.37 -15.50 -8.81
N LYS A 216 -5.57 -15.84 -9.83
CA LYS A 216 -4.14 -16.09 -9.66
C LYS A 216 -3.31 -14.84 -9.41
N TYR A 217 -3.63 -13.68 -9.99
CA TYR A 217 -2.71 -12.53 -9.96
C TYR A 217 -3.26 -11.24 -9.33
N LEU A 218 -4.54 -11.13 -8.99
CA LEU A 218 -5.09 -9.92 -8.34
C LEU A 218 -4.36 -9.58 -7.04
N HIS A 219 -4.01 -10.58 -6.24
CA HIS A 219 -3.26 -10.39 -5.00
C HIS A 219 -1.82 -9.87 -5.26
N LEU A 220 -1.22 -10.19 -6.41
CA LEU A 220 0.09 -9.65 -6.82
C LEU A 220 0.00 -8.21 -7.28
N LEU A 221 -1.04 -7.87 -8.05
CA LEU A 221 -1.33 -6.48 -8.45
C LEU A 221 -1.43 -5.58 -7.22
N LEU A 222 -2.31 -5.95 -6.28
CA LEU A 222 -2.54 -5.17 -5.07
C LEU A 222 -1.29 -5.07 -4.20
N HIS A 223 -0.53 -6.16 -4.05
CA HIS A 223 0.72 -6.12 -3.29
C HIS A 223 1.81 -5.25 -3.95
N PHE A 224 1.92 -5.30 -5.28
CA PHE A 224 2.81 -4.44 -6.05
C PHE A 224 2.46 -2.96 -5.80
N TYR A 225 1.21 -2.58 -5.94
CA TYR A 225 0.77 -1.19 -5.75
C TYR A 225 0.89 -0.72 -4.31
N ALA A 226 0.64 -1.57 -3.31
CA ALA A 226 0.89 -1.23 -1.92
C ALA A 226 2.36 -0.90 -1.67
N CYS A 227 3.28 -1.73 -2.18
CA CYS A 227 4.72 -1.48 -2.03
C CYS A 227 5.17 -0.26 -2.83
N TYR A 228 4.74 -0.14 -4.08
CA TYR A 228 5.09 0.95 -4.98
C TYR A 228 4.63 2.31 -4.43
N ALA A 229 3.38 2.41 -3.99
CA ALA A 229 2.88 3.65 -3.42
C ALA A 229 3.58 4.02 -2.12
N VAL A 230 3.86 3.06 -1.23
CA VAL A 230 4.60 3.34 0.02
C VAL A 230 6.03 3.79 -0.25
N THR A 231 6.77 3.15 -1.16
CA THR A 231 8.16 3.55 -1.44
C THR A 231 8.23 4.93 -2.07
N GLN A 232 7.36 5.20 -3.05
CA GLN A 232 7.30 6.51 -3.69
C GLN A 232 6.90 7.58 -2.67
N ALA A 233 5.89 7.33 -1.83
CA ALA A 233 5.52 8.26 -0.76
C ALA A 233 6.69 8.56 0.19
N ILE A 234 7.41 7.54 0.68
CA ILE A 234 8.55 7.74 1.61
C ILE A 234 9.63 8.63 1.01
N VAL A 235 9.91 8.52 -0.30
CA VAL A 235 10.87 9.40 -0.98
C VAL A 235 10.38 10.85 -1.00
N ARG A 236 9.06 11.07 -1.12
CA ARG A 236 8.43 12.41 -1.19
C ARG A 236 8.13 13.04 0.18
N ILE A 237 8.18 12.29 1.28
CA ILE A 237 8.02 12.82 2.65
C ILE A 237 9.36 13.44 3.12
N THR A 238 9.85 14.45 2.41
CA THR A 238 10.95 15.31 2.89
C THR A 238 10.93 16.66 2.20
N ALA A 239 11.13 17.74 2.97
CA ALA A 239 11.08 19.13 2.51
C ALA A 239 12.19 19.48 1.52
N LYS A 240 13.26 18.69 1.50
CA LYS A 240 14.40 18.84 0.60
C LYS A 240 14.15 18.27 -0.79
N ASP A 241 13.09 17.47 -0.96
CA ASP A 241 12.78 16.93 -2.27
C ASP A 241 12.22 18.05 -3.16
N LYS A 242 12.95 18.33 -4.24
CA LYS A 242 12.57 19.27 -5.30
C LYS A 242 12.26 18.55 -6.61
N GLN A 243 12.33 17.21 -6.62
CA GLN A 243 11.99 16.45 -7.81
C GLN A 243 10.49 16.58 -8.11
N SER A 244 10.13 16.51 -9.39
CA SER A 244 8.73 16.54 -9.80
C SER A 244 7.94 15.43 -9.12
N GLU A 245 6.79 15.76 -8.55
CA GLU A 245 5.81 14.80 -8.02
C GLU A 245 5.17 13.95 -9.13
N ASP A 246 5.36 14.30 -10.39
CA ASP A 246 4.73 13.65 -11.54
C ASP A 246 5.53 12.44 -12.07
N GLU A 247 6.77 12.26 -11.62
CA GLU A 247 7.62 11.15 -12.05
C GLU A 247 8.00 10.23 -10.87
N PRO A 248 8.08 8.90 -11.09
CA PRO A 248 8.50 7.99 -10.04
C PRO A 248 10.01 8.06 -9.80
N ALA A 249 10.40 8.00 -8.53
CA ALA A 249 11.80 7.86 -8.14
C ALA A 249 12.37 6.52 -8.64
N PRO A 250 13.60 6.49 -9.19
CA PRO A 250 14.18 5.30 -9.81
C PRO A 250 14.80 4.35 -8.77
N PHE A 251 14.29 3.13 -8.71
CA PHE A 251 14.80 2.05 -7.88
C PHE A 251 15.41 0.94 -8.73
N TYR A 252 16.66 0.57 -8.45
CA TYR A 252 17.30 -0.56 -9.11
C TYR A 252 16.91 -1.89 -8.47
N PHE A 253 16.33 -2.78 -9.28
CA PHE A 253 15.95 -4.14 -8.91
C PHE A 253 16.96 -5.15 -9.46
N ILE A 254 16.97 -6.34 -8.85
CA ILE A 254 17.73 -7.52 -9.30
C ILE A 254 16.80 -8.74 -9.34
N LEU A 255 17.08 -9.73 -10.17
CA LEU A 255 16.35 -11.00 -10.11
C LEU A 255 16.75 -11.81 -8.89
N ASN A 256 15.80 -12.58 -8.37
CA ASN A 256 16.04 -13.42 -7.20
C ASN A 256 17.15 -14.47 -7.46
N SER A 257 17.25 -14.96 -8.69
CA SER A 257 18.26 -15.93 -9.16
C SER A 257 19.67 -15.36 -9.29
N GLU A 258 19.82 -14.03 -9.38
CA GLU A 258 21.13 -13.38 -9.54
C GLU A 258 21.87 -13.26 -8.21
N ARG A 259 23.21 -13.21 -8.29
CA ARG A 259 24.07 -12.92 -7.12
C ARG A 259 24.24 -11.42 -6.96
N ALA A 260 23.85 -10.86 -5.81
CA ALA A 260 24.08 -9.45 -5.49
C ALA A 260 25.53 -9.22 -5.02
N SER A 261 26.41 -8.79 -5.93
CA SER A 261 27.74 -8.30 -5.58
C SER A 261 27.66 -6.89 -4.99
N VAL A 262 28.68 -6.47 -4.24
CA VAL A 262 28.72 -5.14 -3.59
C VAL A 262 28.62 -4.00 -4.61
N ASN A 263 29.21 -4.19 -5.79
CA ASN A 263 29.21 -3.20 -6.89
C ASN A 263 27.95 -3.29 -7.76
N HIS A 264 27.00 -4.17 -7.44
CA HIS A 264 25.75 -4.26 -8.20
C HIS A 264 24.91 -3.00 -7.98
N ASP A 265 24.31 -2.45 -9.04
CA ASP A 265 23.50 -1.24 -8.94
C ASP A 265 22.31 -1.38 -7.99
N ALA A 266 21.70 -2.56 -7.89
CA ALA A 266 20.66 -2.82 -6.89
C ALA A 266 21.14 -2.68 -5.42
N VAL A 267 22.45 -2.73 -5.18
CA VAL A 267 23.08 -2.44 -3.88
C VAL A 267 23.50 -0.97 -3.81
N ALA A 268 24.23 -0.48 -4.81
CA ALA A 268 24.83 0.87 -4.79
C ALA A 268 23.83 2.01 -5.06
N ARG A 269 22.83 1.75 -5.90
CA ARG A 269 21.81 2.72 -6.40
C ARG A 269 20.36 2.21 -6.20
N GLY A 270 20.19 1.13 -5.43
CA GLY A 270 18.88 0.53 -5.15
C GLY A 270 18.24 1.09 -3.89
N TRP A 271 17.70 0.18 -3.06
CA TRP A 271 16.93 0.53 -1.84
C TRP A 271 17.63 1.55 -0.95
N SER A 272 18.85 1.26 -0.50
CA SER A 272 19.54 2.06 0.52
C SER A 272 20.01 3.42 0.01
N TYR A 273 20.12 3.58 -1.31
CA TYR A 273 20.45 4.87 -1.94
C TYR A 273 19.26 5.80 -1.93
N GLN A 274 18.09 5.31 -2.37
CA GLN A 274 16.85 6.11 -2.41
C GLN A 274 16.24 6.31 -1.02
N ILE A 275 16.31 5.28 -0.17
CA ILE A 275 15.77 5.28 1.19
C ILE A 275 16.90 4.89 2.16
N PRO A 276 17.78 5.83 2.52
CA PRO A 276 18.83 5.58 3.50
C PRO A 276 18.24 5.19 4.85
N LYS A 277 18.94 4.32 5.58
CA LYS A 277 18.53 3.91 6.94
C LYS A 277 18.28 5.11 7.85
N SER A 278 19.12 6.14 7.79
CA SER A 278 18.96 7.38 8.56
C SER A 278 17.69 8.15 8.22
N SER A 279 17.26 8.12 6.95
CA SER A 279 16.00 8.71 6.50
C SER A 279 14.81 7.91 7.04
N LEU A 280 14.87 6.59 6.91
CA LEU A 280 13.83 5.67 7.38
C LEU A 280 13.67 5.69 8.91
N ASP A 281 14.78 5.84 9.64
CA ASP A 281 14.78 5.98 11.09
C ASP A 281 14.09 7.28 11.55
N LYS A 282 14.05 8.30 10.68
CA LYS A 282 13.37 9.59 10.89
C LYS A 282 11.99 9.67 10.22
N LEU A 283 11.48 8.56 9.70
CA LEU A 283 10.21 8.54 8.96
C LEU A 283 9.05 9.08 9.79
N TYR A 284 9.08 8.84 11.12
CA TYR A 284 8.07 9.40 12.01
C TYR A 284 8.07 10.94 11.94
N GLY A 285 9.14 11.57 12.39
CA GLY A 285 9.25 13.03 12.42
C GLY A 285 9.00 13.67 11.05
N LYS A 286 9.43 13.03 9.96
CA LYS A 286 9.18 13.50 8.59
C LYS A 286 7.70 13.55 8.23
N SER A 287 6.94 12.49 8.52
CA SER A 287 5.50 12.50 8.25
C SER A 287 4.77 13.42 9.22
N GLN A 288 5.21 13.51 10.48
CA GLN A 288 4.60 14.39 11.46
C GLN A 288 4.71 15.86 11.06
N ALA A 289 5.87 16.28 10.54
CA ALA A 289 6.02 17.64 10.01
C ALA A 289 5.00 17.92 8.89
N LEU A 290 4.82 16.96 7.99
CA LEU A 290 3.87 17.05 6.89
C LEU A 290 2.41 17.05 7.40
N ASP A 291 2.11 16.26 8.42
CA ASP A 291 0.81 16.16 9.07
C ASP A 291 0.42 17.47 9.79
N ILE A 292 1.34 18.07 10.53
CA ILE A 292 1.15 19.38 11.16
C ILE A 292 0.87 20.44 10.09
N LEU A 293 1.68 20.48 9.01
CA LEU A 293 1.48 21.44 7.93
C LEU A 293 0.12 21.28 7.25
N ASN A 294 -0.32 20.04 7.01
CA ASN A 294 -1.66 19.81 6.46
C ASN A 294 -2.75 20.26 7.43
N SER A 295 -2.61 19.97 8.73
CA SER A 295 -3.60 20.33 9.75
C SER A 295 -3.82 21.84 9.81
N VAL A 296 -2.74 22.63 9.85
CA VAL A 296 -2.82 24.11 9.93
C VAL A 296 -3.19 24.78 8.61
N LEU A 297 -3.30 24.00 7.53
CA LEU A 297 -3.66 24.45 6.18
C LEU A 297 -5.01 23.87 5.71
N GLY A 298 -5.88 23.43 6.62
CA GLY A 298 -7.24 22.97 6.28
C GLY A 298 -7.38 21.48 5.96
N SER A 299 -6.39 20.66 6.36
CA SER A 299 -6.30 19.21 6.17
C SER A 299 -6.29 18.74 4.70
N ASN A 300 -5.69 17.58 4.45
CA ASN A 300 -5.66 16.93 3.13
C ASN A 300 -5.12 17.78 1.94
N VAL A 301 -4.23 18.74 2.19
CA VAL A 301 -3.56 19.55 1.15
C VAL A 301 -2.62 18.71 0.29
N GLY A 302 -1.88 17.78 0.89
CA GLY A 302 -0.99 16.83 0.20
C GLY A 302 0.48 16.91 0.63
N PHE A 303 1.37 16.69 -0.33
CA PHE A 303 2.83 16.67 -0.13
C PHE A 303 3.42 18.09 -0.12
N TYR A 304 4.74 18.18 0.08
CA TYR A 304 5.43 19.47 0.23
C TYR A 304 5.23 20.41 -0.96
N ASN A 305 5.10 19.94 -2.21
CA ASN A 305 4.84 20.86 -3.32
C ASN A 305 3.43 21.45 -3.27
N ASN A 306 2.42 20.68 -2.85
CA ASN A 306 1.07 21.21 -2.61
C ASN A 306 1.08 22.26 -1.49
N ILE A 307 1.76 21.96 -0.38
CA ILE A 307 1.88 22.87 0.77
C ILE A 307 2.57 24.17 0.37
N ARG A 308 3.69 24.10 -0.36
CA ARG A 308 4.39 25.27 -0.88
C ARG A 308 3.44 26.11 -1.74
N LYS A 309 2.73 25.49 -2.69
CA LYS A 309 1.75 26.19 -3.55
C LYS A 309 0.69 26.92 -2.73
N VAL A 310 0.21 26.34 -1.64
CA VAL A 310 -0.80 26.96 -0.76
C VAL A 310 -0.20 28.09 0.08
N LEU A 311 0.97 27.89 0.68
CA LEU A 311 1.64 28.90 1.51
C LEU A 311 2.01 30.15 0.70
N TYR A 312 2.57 29.99 -0.50
CA TYR A 312 2.99 31.10 -1.36
C TYR A 312 1.82 31.91 -1.97
N GLN A 313 0.56 31.53 -1.72
CA GLN A 313 -0.60 32.39 -2.05
C GLN A 313 -0.69 33.63 -1.17
N THR A 314 0.10 33.72 -0.10
CA THR A 314 0.08 34.83 0.85
C THR A 314 1.51 35.20 1.19
N ASP A 315 1.77 36.50 1.36
CA ASP A 315 3.10 36.97 1.71
C ASP A 315 3.55 36.34 3.03
N PHE A 316 4.83 36.02 3.13
CA PHE A 316 5.40 35.42 4.33
C PHE A 316 5.24 36.34 5.54
N GLU A 317 5.38 37.67 5.35
CA GLU A 317 5.28 38.62 6.45
C GLU A 317 3.90 38.59 7.14
N ASP A 318 2.83 38.27 6.40
CA ASP A 318 1.48 38.12 6.96
C ASP A 318 1.34 36.90 7.88
N ASN A 319 2.19 35.88 7.70
CA ASN A 319 2.19 34.63 8.46
C ASN A 319 3.40 34.47 9.39
N ARG A 320 4.40 35.37 9.34
CA ARG A 320 5.67 35.22 10.06
C ARG A 320 5.48 34.99 11.56
N GLU A 321 4.64 35.80 12.20
CA GLU A 321 4.34 35.66 13.63
C GLU A 321 3.68 34.31 13.95
N LEU A 322 2.74 33.87 13.11
CA LEU A 322 2.05 32.59 13.27
C LEU A 322 2.99 31.39 13.04
N CYS A 323 3.88 31.45 12.05
CA CYS A 323 4.93 30.48 11.79
C CYS A 323 5.84 30.31 13.01
N ASN A 324 6.40 31.42 13.51
CA ASN A 324 7.28 31.41 14.67
C ASN A 324 6.55 30.88 15.91
N LYS A 325 5.30 31.33 16.15
CA LYS A 325 4.49 30.84 17.27
C LYS A 325 4.21 29.34 17.21
N LEU A 326 3.92 28.79 16.02
CA LEU A 326 3.72 27.35 15.86
C LEU A 326 4.99 26.56 16.16
N LEU A 327 6.14 26.99 15.62
CA LEU A 327 7.43 26.34 15.85
C LEU A 327 7.79 26.36 17.35
N SER A 328 7.64 27.51 18.03
CA SER A 328 7.97 27.64 19.45
C SER A 328 7.07 26.77 20.29
N LYS A 329 5.77 26.80 20.00
CA LYS A 329 4.78 25.96 20.68
C LYS A 329 5.09 24.47 20.53
N TYR A 330 5.37 23.99 19.32
CA TYR A 330 5.72 22.59 19.10
C TYR A 330 7.01 22.20 19.85
N GLN A 331 8.04 23.04 19.80
CA GLN A 331 9.31 22.81 20.49
C GLN A 331 9.12 22.69 22.01
N GLU A 332 8.40 23.64 22.62
CA GLU A 332 8.11 23.68 24.06
C GLU A 332 7.32 22.42 24.48
N GLU A 333 6.21 22.15 23.81
CA GLU A 333 5.31 21.04 24.14
C GLU A 333 5.99 19.68 24.05
N LYS A 334 6.79 19.45 23.00
CA LYS A 334 7.54 18.20 22.84
C LYS A 334 8.60 18.01 23.92
N ARG A 335 9.31 19.08 24.30
CA ARG A 335 10.32 19.02 25.37
C ARG A 335 9.68 18.77 26.72
N GLU A 336 8.52 19.37 27.01
CA GLU A 336 7.75 19.06 28.21
C GLU A 336 7.38 17.58 28.31
N VAL A 337 6.97 16.96 27.20
CA VAL A 337 6.65 15.52 27.16
C VAL A 337 7.88 14.66 27.47
N PHE A 338 9.05 15.00 26.91
CA PHE A 338 10.30 14.28 27.19
C PHE A 338 10.76 14.47 28.64
N ASN A 339 10.66 15.68 29.19
CA ASN A 339 10.99 15.93 30.59
C ASN A 339 10.14 15.10 31.56
N ARG A 340 8.89 14.79 31.20
CA ARG A 340 8.00 13.91 31.99
C ARG A 340 8.30 12.41 31.81
N ARG A 341 9.12 12.02 30.83
CA ARG A 341 9.41 10.61 30.48
C ARG A 341 10.91 10.36 30.53
N SER A 342 11.39 9.78 31.62
CA SER A 342 12.82 9.51 31.84
C SER A 342 13.51 8.63 30.78
N SER A 343 12.74 7.90 29.96
CA SER A 343 13.24 7.05 28.87
C SER A 343 13.22 7.71 27.49
N GLU A 344 12.77 8.97 27.37
CA GLU A 344 12.67 9.69 26.10
C GLU A 344 13.55 10.94 26.13
N SER A 345 14.34 11.13 25.09
CA SER A 345 15.16 12.33 24.88
C SER A 345 15.19 12.68 23.41
N GLY A 346 15.13 13.98 23.10
CA GLY A 346 15.38 14.48 21.75
C GLY A 346 16.85 14.38 21.39
N SER A 347 17.15 14.34 20.09
CA SER A 347 18.52 14.38 19.57
C SER A 347 19.01 15.80 19.26
N ILE A 348 18.21 16.82 19.56
CA ILE A 348 18.52 18.23 19.27
C ILE A 348 18.34 19.10 20.52
N GLU A 349 19.23 20.08 20.67
CA GLU A 349 19.12 21.14 21.66
C GLU A 349 18.02 22.14 21.28
N GLU A 350 17.66 23.01 22.21
CA GLU A 350 16.72 24.10 21.96
C GLU A 350 17.30 25.05 20.92
N ILE A 351 16.51 25.35 19.89
CA ILE A 351 16.91 26.29 18.84
C ILE A 351 16.14 27.59 19.01
N GLU A 352 16.81 28.70 18.74
CA GLU A 352 16.17 30.01 18.62
C GLU A 352 15.33 30.03 17.33
N ILE A 353 14.08 30.48 17.46
CA ILE A 353 13.10 30.47 16.39
C ILE A 353 12.94 31.87 15.85
N ASP A 354 13.57 32.12 14.71
CA ASP A 354 13.34 33.29 13.88
C ASP A 354 13.45 32.86 12.42
N VAL A 355 12.31 32.60 11.77
CA VAL A 355 12.27 32.25 10.35
C VAL A 355 11.96 33.48 9.49
N HIS A 356 12.59 33.55 8.32
CA HIS A 356 12.48 34.65 7.35
C HIS A 356 11.86 34.22 6.01
N SER A 357 11.47 32.96 5.86
CA SER A 357 10.76 32.46 4.69
C SER A 357 9.93 31.22 5.00
N TYR A 358 8.98 30.88 4.13
CA TYR A 358 8.24 29.60 4.23
C TYR A 358 9.16 28.39 4.10
N ASP A 359 10.26 28.49 3.35
CA ASP A 359 11.24 27.40 3.21
C ASP A 359 12.00 27.13 4.51
N GLU A 360 12.36 28.20 5.22
CA GLU A 360 12.95 28.10 6.56
C GLU A 360 11.93 27.57 7.56
N PHE A 361 10.69 28.05 7.53
CA PHE A 361 9.60 27.53 8.37
C PHE A 361 9.42 26.01 8.20
N ILE A 362 9.27 25.53 6.96
CA ILE A 362 9.09 24.10 6.67
C ILE A 362 10.32 23.30 7.10
N SER A 363 11.53 23.78 6.78
CA SER A 363 12.77 23.06 7.09
C SER A 363 13.02 22.99 8.60
N THR A 364 12.72 24.07 9.33
CA THR A 364 12.81 24.13 10.80
C THR A 364 11.78 23.21 11.44
N LEU A 365 10.55 23.15 10.91
CA LEU A 365 9.55 22.21 11.41
C LEU A 365 9.96 20.74 11.18
N GLU A 366 10.46 20.37 10.00
CA GLU A 366 10.98 19.01 9.76
C GLU A 366 12.17 18.71 10.69
N LEU A 367 13.07 19.68 10.91
CA LEU A 367 14.18 19.53 11.84
C LEU A 367 13.69 19.26 13.26
N LEU A 368 12.75 20.06 13.76
CA LEU A 368 12.15 19.88 15.09
C LEU A 368 11.47 18.53 15.20
N CYS A 369 10.62 18.16 14.23
CA CYS A 369 9.89 16.89 14.28
C CYS A 369 10.81 15.67 14.22
N THR A 370 11.88 15.73 13.41
CA THR A 370 12.84 14.62 13.31
C THR A 370 13.83 14.57 14.46
N GLY A 371 14.19 15.71 15.04
CA GLY A 371 15.08 15.82 16.20
C GLY A 371 14.38 15.54 17.52
N LEU A 372 13.08 15.85 17.64
CA LEU A 372 12.24 15.59 18.80
C LEU A 372 11.35 14.36 18.60
N GLN A 373 11.78 13.43 17.74
CA GLN A 373 11.13 12.15 17.56
C GLN A 373 11.48 11.19 18.71
N SER A 374 10.48 10.53 19.32
CA SER A 374 10.75 9.48 20.31
C SER A 374 11.60 8.35 19.70
N PRO A 375 12.69 7.91 20.36
CA PRO A 375 13.51 6.78 19.91
C PRO A 375 12.70 5.49 19.69
N SER A 376 11.57 5.35 20.40
CA SER A 376 10.70 4.18 20.27
C SER A 376 10.07 4.04 18.88
N TYR A 377 9.88 5.15 18.13
CA TYR A 377 9.31 5.12 16.79
C TYR A 377 10.30 4.68 15.71
N ILE A 378 11.60 4.89 15.93
CA ILE A 378 12.67 4.55 14.96
C ILE A 378 12.54 3.09 14.51
N SER A 379 12.62 2.18 15.48
CA SER A 379 12.59 0.74 15.19
C SER A 379 11.22 0.28 14.68
N ARG A 380 10.13 0.89 15.16
CA ARG A 380 8.75 0.52 14.80
C ARG A 380 8.45 0.89 13.35
N MET A 381 8.72 2.13 12.92
CA MET A 381 8.41 2.58 11.56
C MET A 381 9.26 1.84 10.53
N ARG A 382 10.56 1.75 10.80
CA ARG A 382 11.49 0.98 9.96
C ARG A 382 11.02 -0.47 9.79
N LYS A 383 10.62 -1.12 10.88
CA LYS A 383 10.14 -2.51 10.83
C LYS A 383 8.91 -2.65 9.95
N LYS A 384 7.92 -1.76 10.03
CA LYS A 384 6.68 -1.84 9.23
C LYS A 384 6.94 -1.73 7.73
N VAL A 385 7.81 -0.81 7.33
CA VAL A 385 8.23 -0.65 5.94
C VAL A 385 8.98 -1.89 5.45
N ILE A 386 9.97 -2.35 6.22
CA ILE A 386 10.75 -3.54 5.86
C ILE A 386 9.85 -4.77 5.77
N ASP A 387 8.98 -5.01 6.76
CA ASP A 387 8.13 -6.20 6.81
C ASP A 387 7.15 -6.23 5.61
N LEU A 388 6.56 -5.07 5.23
CA LEU A 388 5.72 -4.94 4.02
C LEU A 388 6.47 -5.33 2.75
N LEU A 389 7.61 -4.68 2.48
CA LEU A 389 8.33 -4.96 1.24
C LEU A 389 8.98 -6.35 1.26
N SER A 390 9.40 -6.83 2.42
CA SER A 390 10.07 -8.12 2.54
C SER A 390 9.17 -9.30 2.20
N VAL A 391 7.85 -9.12 2.13
CA VAL A 391 6.94 -10.18 1.68
C VAL A 391 7.36 -10.73 0.32
N ARG A 392 7.66 -9.87 -0.67
CA ARG A 392 8.17 -10.31 -1.99
C ARG A 392 9.33 -9.48 -2.56
N PHE A 393 9.41 -8.19 -2.26
CA PHE A 393 10.29 -7.26 -2.97
C PHE A 393 11.62 -6.96 -2.26
N LEU A 394 11.75 -7.10 -0.95
CA LEU A 394 12.97 -6.69 -0.22
C LEU A 394 13.66 -7.85 0.48
N GLN A 395 14.93 -8.07 0.16
CA GLN A 395 15.75 -9.12 0.77
C GLN A 395 17.02 -8.54 1.40
N SER A 396 17.45 -9.12 2.53
CA SER A 396 18.79 -8.88 3.06
C SER A 396 19.79 -9.83 2.40
N ARG A 397 20.78 -9.28 1.69
CA ARG A 397 21.84 -10.01 1.01
C ARG A 397 23.19 -9.46 1.48
N ARG A 398 23.96 -10.28 2.22
CA ARG A 398 25.27 -9.90 2.79
C ARG A 398 25.22 -8.59 3.59
N GLY A 399 24.18 -8.43 4.40
CA GLY A 399 23.98 -7.24 5.25
C GLY A 399 23.36 -6.02 4.54
N ASN A 400 23.17 -6.06 3.22
CA ASN A 400 22.52 -4.99 2.45
C ASN A 400 21.09 -5.37 2.11
N PHE A 401 20.17 -4.40 2.20
CA PHE A 401 18.82 -4.57 1.66
C PHE A 401 18.83 -4.30 0.16
N VAL A 402 18.24 -5.22 -0.61
CA VAL A 402 18.19 -5.18 -2.07
C VAL A 402 16.76 -5.44 -2.53
N LEU A 403 16.32 -4.69 -3.52
CA LEU A 403 15.03 -4.88 -4.18
C LEU A 403 15.12 -6.01 -5.21
N VAL A 404 14.23 -6.98 -5.09
CA VAL A 404 14.29 -8.25 -5.80
C VAL A 404 12.97 -8.51 -6.53
N LEU A 405 13.06 -9.03 -7.74
CA LEU A 405 11.93 -9.65 -8.44
C LEU A 405 12.16 -11.16 -8.51
N ASP A 406 11.20 -11.92 -8.00
CA ASP A 406 11.12 -13.33 -8.31
C ASP A 406 10.50 -13.57 -9.70
N ASN A 407 10.62 -14.80 -10.17
CA ASN A 407 10.22 -15.22 -11.51
C ASN A 407 8.73 -14.99 -11.78
N GLU A 408 7.87 -15.22 -10.78
CA GLU A 408 6.42 -15.06 -10.92
C GLU A 408 6.05 -13.58 -11.00
N MET A 409 6.57 -12.76 -10.09
CA MET A 409 6.34 -11.32 -10.09
C MET A 409 6.92 -10.67 -11.35
N LEU A 410 8.09 -11.09 -11.83
CA LEU A 410 8.66 -10.62 -13.09
C LEU A 410 7.73 -10.90 -14.26
N THR A 411 7.30 -12.16 -14.44
CA THR A 411 6.40 -12.55 -15.54
C THR A 411 5.07 -11.79 -15.46
N PHE A 412 4.51 -11.64 -14.26
CA PHE A 412 3.30 -10.86 -14.03
C PHE A 412 3.47 -9.39 -14.43
N LEU A 413 4.52 -8.71 -13.96
CA LEU A 413 4.77 -7.31 -14.30
C LEU A 413 5.06 -7.09 -15.78
N VAL A 414 5.74 -8.03 -16.45
CA VAL A 414 5.93 -7.97 -17.91
C VAL A 414 4.58 -8.00 -18.62
N ALA A 415 3.67 -8.90 -18.26
CA ALA A 415 2.34 -8.94 -18.85
C ALA A 415 1.52 -7.68 -18.54
N LEU A 416 1.54 -7.23 -17.29
CA LEU A 416 0.84 -6.04 -16.82
C LEU A 416 1.26 -4.78 -17.60
N PHE A 417 2.57 -4.52 -17.66
CA PHE A 417 3.10 -3.29 -18.26
C PHE A 417 3.00 -3.28 -19.79
N THR A 418 3.08 -4.46 -20.41
CA THR A 418 2.87 -4.60 -21.86
C THR A 418 1.40 -4.75 -22.25
N LYS A 419 0.50 -4.92 -21.27
CA LYS A 419 -0.91 -5.26 -21.48
C LYS A 419 -1.09 -6.51 -22.35
N SER A 420 -0.21 -7.50 -22.15
CA SER A 420 -0.07 -8.70 -23.00
C SER A 420 0.18 -8.44 -24.49
N LYS A 421 0.61 -7.22 -24.87
CA LYS A 421 0.90 -6.86 -26.27
C LYS A 421 2.35 -7.17 -26.61
N LYS A 422 2.57 -7.66 -27.84
CA LYS A 422 3.90 -7.87 -28.39
C LYS A 422 4.72 -6.58 -28.35
N THR A 423 5.80 -6.58 -27.57
CA THR A 423 6.56 -5.37 -27.23
C THR A 423 8.04 -5.57 -27.54
N LYS A 424 8.70 -4.58 -28.16
CA LYS A 424 10.16 -4.61 -28.34
C LYS A 424 10.83 -4.65 -26.96
N LEU A 425 11.85 -5.47 -26.79
CA LEU A 425 12.52 -5.62 -25.49
C LEU A 425 13.03 -4.29 -24.90
N GLU A 426 13.58 -3.39 -25.72
CA GLU A 426 14.00 -2.06 -25.25
C GLU A 426 12.81 -1.21 -24.77
N ASN A 427 11.63 -1.36 -25.39
CA ASN A 427 10.42 -0.68 -24.95
C ASN A 427 9.86 -1.30 -23.66
N LEU A 428 10.06 -2.60 -23.41
CA LEU A 428 9.73 -3.22 -22.13
C LEU A 428 10.45 -2.51 -20.98
N TYR A 429 11.76 -2.30 -21.09
CA TYR A 429 12.52 -1.60 -20.04
C TYR A 429 12.08 -0.14 -19.87
N LYS A 430 11.69 0.54 -20.95
CA LYS A 430 11.09 1.88 -20.84
C LYS A 430 9.75 1.85 -20.09
N LEU A 431 8.94 0.80 -20.27
CA LEU A 431 7.70 0.63 -19.51
C LEU A 431 8.00 0.40 -18.02
N PHE A 432 8.97 -0.45 -17.66
CA PHE A 432 9.40 -0.60 -16.26
C PHE A 432 9.88 0.72 -15.64
N ASN A 433 10.63 1.53 -16.39
CA ASN A 433 11.10 2.83 -15.91
C ASN A 433 9.92 3.79 -15.59
N LYS A 434 8.78 3.69 -16.29
CA LYS A 434 7.57 4.47 -15.97
C LYS A 434 6.96 4.15 -14.60
N TYR A 435 7.37 3.03 -14.00
CA TYR A 435 7.02 2.63 -12.64
C TYR A 435 8.20 2.79 -11.66
N GLY A 436 9.26 3.50 -12.07
CA GLY A 436 10.46 3.66 -11.27
C GLY A 436 11.27 2.37 -11.09
N ILE A 437 11.05 1.33 -11.91
CA ILE A 437 11.78 0.06 -11.82
C ILE A 437 12.90 0.04 -12.85
N TYR A 438 14.14 -0.04 -12.36
CA TYR A 438 15.34 0.01 -13.19
C TYR A 438 16.15 -1.28 -13.06
N PHE A 439 16.77 -1.66 -14.17
CA PHE A 439 17.69 -2.80 -14.23
C PHE A 439 19.01 -2.35 -14.84
N ASN A 440 20.12 -2.81 -14.25
CA ASN A 440 21.43 -2.66 -14.87
C ASN A 440 21.60 -3.64 -16.03
N ARG A 441 22.71 -3.52 -16.75
CA ARG A 441 23.00 -4.39 -17.90
C ARG A 441 23.01 -5.88 -17.54
N GLY A 442 23.54 -6.24 -16.36
CA GLY A 442 23.58 -7.64 -15.90
C GLY A 442 22.19 -8.23 -15.70
N SER A 443 21.33 -7.51 -14.98
CA SER A 443 19.95 -7.94 -14.73
C SER A 443 19.11 -7.93 -16.00
N ARG A 444 19.34 -7.00 -16.94
CA ARG A 444 18.69 -7.06 -18.27
C ARG A 444 19.05 -8.33 -19.04
N LEU A 445 20.34 -8.71 -19.06
CA LEU A 445 20.77 -9.98 -19.68
C LEU A 445 20.16 -11.20 -18.97
N ALA A 446 20.05 -11.17 -17.64
CA ALA A 446 19.43 -12.25 -16.87
C ALA A 446 17.91 -12.37 -17.16
N ILE A 447 17.22 -11.23 -17.31
CA ILE A 447 15.80 -11.19 -17.72
C ILE A 447 15.65 -11.75 -19.13
N GLU A 448 16.51 -11.35 -20.06
CA GLU A 448 16.52 -11.87 -21.44
C GLU A 448 16.72 -13.39 -21.48
N GLU A 449 17.69 -13.91 -20.75
CA GLU A 449 17.95 -15.34 -20.66
C GLU A 449 16.75 -16.09 -20.07
N TYR A 450 16.13 -15.53 -19.04
CA TYR A 450 14.93 -16.11 -18.42
C TYR A 450 13.73 -16.14 -19.37
N LEU A 451 13.43 -15.03 -20.04
CA LEU A 451 12.33 -14.95 -21.00
C LEU A 451 12.56 -15.86 -22.21
N LEU A 452 13.81 -15.99 -22.66
CA LEU A 452 14.19 -16.93 -23.73
C LEU A 452 13.93 -18.38 -23.30
N LYS A 453 14.30 -18.77 -22.07
CA LYS A 453 14.07 -20.11 -21.52
C LYS A 453 12.58 -20.47 -21.47
N LEU A 454 11.71 -19.49 -21.28
CA LEU A 454 10.27 -19.66 -21.29
C LEU A 454 9.63 -19.58 -22.70
N ASN A 455 10.45 -19.43 -23.75
CA ASN A 455 9.99 -19.20 -25.12
C ASN A 455 9.08 -17.97 -25.26
N LEU A 456 9.30 -16.93 -24.45
CA LEU A 456 8.53 -15.67 -24.46
C LEU A 456 9.18 -14.59 -25.33
N LEU A 457 10.33 -14.89 -25.96
CA LEU A 457 11.06 -13.98 -26.85
C LEU A 457 11.03 -14.47 -28.30
N ASP A 458 10.53 -13.61 -29.18
CA ASP A 458 10.64 -13.77 -30.63
C ASP A 458 11.86 -13.00 -31.15
N ARG A 459 12.77 -13.70 -31.83
CA ARG A 459 13.87 -13.07 -32.58
C ARG A 459 13.43 -12.88 -34.03
N LYS A 460 13.18 -11.63 -34.43
CA LYS A 460 12.92 -11.29 -35.84
C LYS A 460 14.20 -10.70 -36.44
N SER A 461 15.11 -11.52 -36.94
CA SER A 461 16.11 -11.16 -37.97
C SER A 461 17.20 -12.24 -38.08
N ASP A 462 17.61 -12.57 -39.30
CA ASP A 462 18.86 -13.29 -39.60
C ASP A 462 20.12 -12.54 -39.08
N SER A 463 19.97 -11.28 -38.63
CA SER A 463 21.00 -10.46 -37.95
C SER A 463 20.91 -10.43 -36.41
N GLY A 464 19.86 -10.99 -35.78
CA GLY A 464 19.75 -11.11 -34.31
C GLY A 464 19.44 -9.83 -33.51
N GLU A 465 19.29 -8.67 -34.14
CA GLU A 465 19.24 -7.36 -33.42
C GLU A 465 17.88 -6.99 -32.80
N ALA A 466 16.75 -7.47 -33.34
CA ALA A 466 15.42 -7.11 -32.85
C ALA A 466 14.72 -8.26 -32.11
N GLN A 467 14.62 -8.12 -30.79
CA GLN A 467 13.91 -9.06 -29.91
C GLN A 467 12.57 -8.48 -29.44
N TYR A 468 11.52 -9.29 -29.47
CA TYR A 468 10.18 -8.95 -29.01
C TYR A 468 9.75 -9.89 -27.90
N VAL A 469 9.15 -9.35 -26.85
CA VAL A 469 8.54 -10.12 -25.76
C VAL A 469 7.03 -10.15 -25.95
N THR A 470 6.43 -11.30 -25.67
CA THR A 470 4.97 -11.43 -25.50
C THR A 470 4.73 -12.34 -24.31
N VAL A 471 4.00 -11.86 -23.31
CA VAL A 471 3.57 -12.66 -22.16
C VAL A 471 2.06 -12.59 -22.09
N ILE A 472 1.43 -13.75 -22.10
CA ILE A 472 -0.01 -13.93 -21.91
C ILE A 472 -0.15 -14.72 -20.60
N LEU A 473 -0.99 -14.26 -19.69
CA LEU A 473 -1.09 -14.77 -18.32
C LEU A 473 -1.97 -16.01 -18.18
#